data_AF-A0A917QAE1-F1
#
_entry.id   AF-A0A917QAE1-F1
#
_cell.length_a   1.000
_cell.length_b   1.000
_cell.length_c   1.000
_cell.angle_alpha   90.00
_cell.angle_beta   90.00
_cell.angle_gamma   90.00
#
_symmetry.space_group_name_H-M   'P 1'
#
loop_
_entity.id
_entity.type
_entity.pdbx_description
1 polymer ?
#
loop_
_entity_poly.entity_id
_entity_poly.type
_entity_poly.pdbx_seq_one_letter_code
_entity_poly.pdbx_strand_id
1 'polypeptide(L)'
;MRVLVFPSRTHRDGIGNVMSLPHNFKRITLHLARGHDHPNGSARHGYDIVAPLDANGKIDADAWRSRRDVCRVRRFWEGEQDQVGHLVHRAGGKGGHAWIFDYDPNREDDDEAAFRLGDHVLQVGEYVSIKDDMDAMHTFRVVSVINAD
;
A
#
# COMPACT_ATOMS: atom_id res chain seq x y z
N MET A 1 55.52 -43.73 -6.78
CA MET A 1 54.97 -42.72 -5.84
C MET A 1 53.93 -41.91 -6.61
N ARG A 2 52.64 -42.25 -6.46
CA ARG A 2 51.52 -41.63 -7.20
C ARG A 2 50.81 -40.65 -6.26
N VAL A 3 50.76 -39.37 -6.63
CA VAL A 3 49.94 -38.37 -5.94
C VAL A 3 48.54 -38.43 -6.54
N LEU A 4 47.54 -38.80 -5.73
CA LEU A 4 46.13 -38.71 -6.08
C LEU A 4 45.66 -37.27 -5.81
N VAL A 5 45.24 -36.57 -6.86
CA VAL A 5 44.53 -35.28 -6.74
C VAL A 5 43.04 -35.60 -6.58
N PHE A 6 42.46 -35.19 -5.46
CA PHE A 6 41.01 -35.21 -5.24
C PHE A 6 40.42 -33.85 -5.63
N PRO A 7 39.37 -33.75 -6.47
CA PRO A 7 38.56 -32.56 -6.51
C PRO A 7 37.50 -32.69 -5.40
N SER A 8 37.35 -31.69 -4.54
CA SER A 8 36.17 -31.64 -3.68
C SER A 8 35.74 -30.22 -3.36
N ARG A 9 34.60 -29.90 -4.00
CA ARG A 9 33.48 -29.11 -3.48
C ARG A 9 33.75 -27.63 -3.22
N THR A 10 33.45 -26.82 -4.22
CA THR A 10 32.83 -25.51 -4.00
C THR A 10 31.56 -25.70 -3.16
N HIS A 11 31.54 -25.09 -1.98
CA HIS A 11 30.31 -24.87 -1.22
C HIS A 11 30.41 -23.55 -0.44
N ARG A 12 29.68 -22.54 -0.93
CA ARG A 12 28.65 -21.82 -0.17
C ARG A 12 28.00 -20.76 -1.06
N ASP A 13 26.81 -21.10 -1.53
CA ASP A 13 25.71 -20.17 -1.72
C ASP A 13 25.44 -19.41 -0.41
N GLY A 14 25.10 -18.13 -0.49
CA GLY A 14 24.69 -17.37 0.70
C GLY A 14 24.83 -15.86 0.63
N ILE A 15 24.53 -15.21 -0.49
CA ILE A 15 23.96 -13.86 -0.42
C ILE A 15 22.46 -14.05 -0.64
N GLY A 16 21.69 -14.01 0.45
CA GLY A 16 20.24 -13.96 0.37
C GLY A 16 19.87 -12.82 -0.57
N ASN A 17 19.10 -13.14 -1.60
CA ASN A 17 18.48 -12.16 -2.48
C ASN A 17 17.78 -11.12 -1.59
N VAL A 18 18.35 -9.92 -1.47
CA VAL A 18 17.64 -8.77 -0.91
C VAL A 18 16.49 -8.55 -1.90
N MET A 19 15.30 -9.05 -1.58
CA MET A 19 14.14 -8.98 -2.47
C MET A 19 13.66 -7.54 -2.57
N SER A 20 14.41 -6.71 -3.30
CA SER A 20 13.98 -5.38 -3.71
C SER A 20 12.66 -5.53 -4.47
N LEU A 21 11.67 -4.75 -4.08
CA LEU A 21 10.42 -4.71 -4.82
C LEU A 21 10.69 -4.12 -6.22
N PRO A 22 9.95 -4.57 -7.25
CA PRO A 22 10.01 -3.95 -8.56
C PRO A 22 9.69 -2.45 -8.47
N HIS A 23 10.32 -1.61 -9.30
CA HIS A 23 10.19 -0.15 -9.21
C HIS A 23 8.76 0.39 -9.39
N ASN A 24 7.84 -0.40 -9.94
CA ASN A 24 6.43 -0.02 -10.04
C ASN A 24 5.68 -0.16 -8.71
N PHE A 25 6.21 -0.89 -7.72
CA PHE A 25 5.73 -0.84 -6.35
C PHE A 25 6.15 0.48 -5.72
N LYS A 26 5.15 1.26 -5.34
CA LYS A 26 5.33 2.57 -4.74
C LYS A 26 4.86 2.56 -3.31
N ARG A 27 5.50 3.38 -2.49
CA ARG A 27 4.93 3.89 -1.25
C ARG A 27 4.31 5.24 -1.54
N ILE A 28 3.00 5.33 -1.39
CA ILE A 28 2.18 6.51 -1.59
C ILE A 28 1.79 7.05 -0.21
N THR A 29 2.09 8.31 0.08
CA THR A 29 1.67 8.98 1.32
C THR A 29 0.52 9.92 1.03
N LEU A 30 -0.54 9.79 1.80
CA LEU A 30 -1.76 10.59 1.76
C LEU A 30 -1.88 11.41 3.04
N HIS A 31 -2.14 12.71 2.93
CA HIS A 31 -2.45 13.57 4.08
C HIS A 31 -3.89 14.07 4.00
N LEU A 32 -4.55 14.20 5.15
CA LEU A 32 -5.91 14.71 5.24
C LEU A 32 -5.99 16.11 4.62
N ALA A 33 -6.88 16.27 3.65
CA ALA A 33 -7.12 17.56 3.01
C ALA A 33 -7.92 18.48 3.95
N ARG A 34 -8.11 19.74 3.53
CA ARG A 34 -8.91 20.69 4.30
C ARG A 34 -10.33 20.15 4.54
N GLY A 35 -10.80 20.29 5.77
CA GLY A 35 -12.14 19.91 6.20
C GLY A 35 -12.64 20.84 7.31
N HIS A 36 -13.83 20.57 7.82
CA HIS A 36 -14.43 21.37 8.88
C HIS A 36 -13.55 21.40 10.14
N ASP A 37 -13.12 20.23 10.62
CA ASP A 37 -12.31 20.10 11.84
C ASP A 37 -10.81 20.37 11.59
N HIS A 38 -10.39 20.30 10.31
CA HIS A 38 -9.03 20.59 9.88
C HIS A 38 -9.02 21.61 8.74
N PRO A 39 -9.21 22.92 9.01
CA PRO A 39 -9.33 23.94 7.96
C PRO A 39 -8.11 24.04 7.04
N ASN A 40 -6.93 23.66 7.53
CA ASN A 40 -5.67 23.66 6.79
C ASN A 40 -5.25 22.26 6.30
N GLY A 41 -6.12 21.25 6.49
CA GLY A 41 -5.73 19.84 6.42
C GLY A 41 -4.84 19.41 7.58
N SER A 42 -4.31 18.19 7.51
CA SER A 42 -3.39 17.67 8.52
C SER A 42 -2.38 16.71 7.92
N ALA A 43 -1.10 16.97 8.16
CA ALA A 43 -0.01 16.03 7.87
C ALA A 43 0.15 14.94 8.95
N ARG A 44 -0.64 14.99 10.02
CA ARG A 44 -0.63 14.02 11.13
C ARG A 44 -1.82 13.05 11.07
N HIS A 45 -2.66 13.17 10.05
CA HIS A 45 -3.80 12.32 9.77
C HIS A 45 -3.70 11.84 8.33
N GLY A 46 -3.58 10.54 8.11
CA GLY A 46 -3.35 10.05 6.76
C GLY A 46 -2.96 8.58 6.67
N TYR A 47 -2.46 8.24 5.49
CA TYR A 47 -2.14 6.86 5.12
C TYR A 47 -0.79 6.78 4.41
N ASP A 48 -0.05 5.71 4.67
CA ASP A 48 0.94 5.19 3.72
C ASP A 48 0.38 3.93 3.07
N ILE A 49 0.48 3.84 1.75
CA ILE A 49 0.00 2.70 0.97
C ILE A 49 1.16 2.17 0.14
N VAL A 50 1.44 0.88 0.24
CA VAL A 50 2.32 0.16 -0.68
C VAL A 50 1.46 -0.53 -1.73
N ALA A 51 1.61 -0.12 -2.98
CA ALA A 51 0.86 -0.69 -4.10
C ALA A 51 1.65 -0.60 -5.41
N PRO A 52 1.48 -1.55 -6.34
CA PRO A 52 1.99 -1.41 -7.69
C PRO A 52 1.17 -0.38 -8.48
N LEU A 53 1.85 0.53 -9.16
CA LEU A 53 1.24 1.49 -10.08
C LEU A 53 1.56 1.15 -11.53
N ASP A 54 0.60 1.38 -12.43
CA ASP A 54 0.78 1.30 -13.88
C ASP A 54 1.51 2.55 -14.43
N ALA A 55 1.73 2.59 -15.74
CA ALA A 55 2.38 3.73 -16.40
C ALA A 55 1.60 5.05 -16.29
N ASN A 56 0.30 5.00 -15.97
CA ASN A 56 -0.56 6.17 -15.77
C ASN A 56 -0.61 6.61 -14.30
N GLY A 57 0.05 5.89 -13.39
CA GLY A 57 0.00 6.13 -11.95
C GLY A 57 -1.27 5.61 -11.28
N LYS A 58 -2.00 4.68 -11.90
CA LYS A 58 -3.15 3.99 -11.29
C LYS A 58 -2.73 2.68 -10.67
N ILE A 59 -3.51 2.14 -9.73
CA ILE A 59 -3.20 0.83 -9.14
C ILE A 59 -3.29 -0.26 -10.20
N ASP A 60 -2.21 -1.02 -10.36
CA ASP A 60 -2.15 -2.19 -11.23
C ASP A 60 -2.72 -3.42 -10.51
N ALA A 61 -3.97 -3.77 -10.83
CA ALA A 61 -4.68 -4.87 -10.19
C ALA A 61 -4.04 -6.24 -10.45
N ASP A 62 -3.42 -6.46 -11.61
CA ASP A 62 -2.77 -7.73 -11.97
C ASP A 62 -1.43 -7.89 -11.24
N ALA A 63 -0.63 -6.82 -11.16
CA ALA A 63 0.58 -6.80 -10.36
C ALA A 63 0.27 -6.93 -8.85
N TRP A 64 -0.80 -6.27 -8.38
CA TRP A 64 -1.28 -6.42 -7.01
C TRP A 64 -1.61 -7.88 -6.72
N ARG A 65 -2.39 -8.53 -7.58
CA ARG A 65 -2.81 -9.93 -7.39
C ARG A 65 -1.62 -10.88 -7.26
N SER A 66 -0.55 -10.59 -7.99
CA SER A 66 0.68 -11.40 -8.02
C SER A 66 1.55 -11.24 -6.77
N ARG A 67 1.43 -10.12 -6.05
CA ARG A 67 2.28 -9.75 -4.88
C ARG A 67 1.47 -9.02 -3.80
N ARG A 68 0.27 -9.50 -3.49
CA ARG A 68 -0.63 -8.85 -2.52
C ARG A 68 -0.10 -8.86 -1.08
N ASP A 69 0.78 -9.80 -0.77
CA ASP A 69 1.44 -9.98 0.53
C ASP A 69 2.28 -8.76 0.93
N VAL A 70 2.88 -8.07 -0.05
CA VAL A 70 3.67 -6.86 0.18
C VAL A 70 2.85 -5.57 0.07
N CYS A 71 1.59 -5.66 -0.36
CA CYS A 71 0.71 -4.49 -0.49
C CYS A 71 0.09 -4.17 0.87
N ARG A 72 0.73 -3.25 1.59
CA ARG A 72 0.41 -2.87 2.97
C ARG A 72 -0.20 -1.48 3.04
N VAL A 73 -0.99 -1.24 4.08
CA VAL A 73 -1.54 0.08 4.43
C VAL A 73 -1.13 0.39 5.87
N ARG A 74 -0.73 1.64 6.14
CA ARG A 74 -0.55 2.17 7.48
C ARG A 74 -1.43 3.40 7.62
N ARG A 75 -2.39 3.38 8.53
CA ARG A 75 -3.13 4.56 8.98
C ARG A 75 -2.37 5.17 10.15
N PHE A 76 -2.14 6.48 10.07
CA PHE A 76 -1.56 7.25 11.16
C PHE A 76 -2.50 8.38 11.53
N TRP A 77 -2.73 8.54 12.84
CA TRP A 77 -3.66 9.52 13.36
C TRP A 77 -3.13 10.13 14.66
N GLU A 78 -3.12 11.45 14.78
CA GLU A 78 -2.53 12.12 15.94
C GLU A 78 -3.26 11.72 17.22
N GLY A 79 -2.51 11.19 18.20
CA GLY A 79 -3.06 10.75 19.48
C GLY A 79 -3.55 9.29 19.48
N GLU A 80 -3.46 8.59 18.34
CA GLU A 80 -3.78 7.17 18.22
C GLU A 80 -2.53 6.35 17.90
N GLN A 81 -2.60 5.04 18.14
CA GLN A 81 -1.59 4.12 17.62
C GLN A 81 -1.84 3.89 16.13
N ASP A 82 -0.77 3.83 15.36
CA ASP A 82 -0.86 3.47 13.94
C ASP A 82 -1.53 2.10 13.76
N GLN A 83 -2.43 2.00 12.79
CA GLN A 83 -3.02 0.73 12.36
C GLN A 83 -2.33 0.28 11.08
N VAL A 84 -1.97 -1.00 10.99
CA VAL A 84 -1.25 -1.55 9.83
C VAL A 84 -1.96 -2.77 9.28
N GLY A 85 -2.41 -2.66 8.04
CA GLY A 85 -3.23 -3.65 7.35
C GLY A 85 -2.72 -3.99 5.95
N HIS A 86 -3.59 -4.61 5.16
CA HIS A 86 -3.39 -4.91 3.75
C HIS A 86 -4.27 -4.05 2.85
N LEU A 87 -3.75 -3.75 1.66
CA LEU A 87 -4.57 -3.26 0.57
C LEU A 87 -5.21 -4.48 -0.11
N VAL A 88 -6.53 -4.60 -0.05
CA VAL A 88 -7.29 -5.73 -0.59
C VAL A 88 -8.15 -5.30 -1.76
N HIS A 89 -8.12 -6.06 -2.85
CA HIS A 89 -9.06 -5.91 -3.97
C HIS A 89 -10.20 -6.92 -3.85
N ARG A 90 -11.44 -6.46 -3.68
CA ARG A 90 -12.64 -7.30 -3.64
C ARG A 90 -13.44 -7.10 -4.93
N ALA A 91 -13.98 -8.19 -5.50
CA ALA A 91 -14.84 -8.10 -6.67
C ALA A 91 -16.09 -7.28 -6.31
N GLY A 92 -16.34 -6.19 -7.04
CA GLY A 92 -17.33 -5.19 -6.67
C GLY A 92 -18.73 -5.76 -6.47
N GLY A 93 -19.21 -5.76 -5.22
CA GLY A 93 -20.64 -5.88 -4.90
C GLY A 93 -21.37 -4.55 -5.15
N LYS A 94 -22.67 -4.50 -4.80
CA LYS A 94 -23.52 -3.28 -4.86
C LYS A 94 -22.90 -2.15 -4.02
N GLY A 95 -22.00 -1.37 -4.61
CA GLY A 95 -21.24 -0.31 -3.94
C GLY A 95 -19.98 0.12 -4.69
N GLY A 96 -19.45 -0.73 -5.58
CA GLY A 96 -18.35 -0.34 -6.49
C GLY A 96 -17.00 -0.04 -5.82
N HIS A 97 -16.85 -0.31 -4.52
CA HIS A 97 -15.57 -0.21 -3.83
C HIS A 97 -14.73 -1.44 -4.16
N ALA A 98 -13.82 -1.30 -5.12
CA ALA A 98 -12.95 -2.39 -5.51
C ALA A 98 -11.78 -2.58 -4.52
N TRP A 99 -11.39 -1.52 -3.79
CA TRP A 99 -10.21 -1.49 -2.93
C TRP A 99 -10.56 -1.16 -1.48
N ILE A 100 -10.05 -1.97 -0.55
CA ILE A 100 -10.32 -1.92 0.89
C ILE A 100 -9.00 -1.86 1.65
N PHE A 101 -8.95 -1.08 2.73
CA PHE A 101 -7.89 -1.14 3.74
C PHE A 101 -8.37 -2.04 4.86
N ASP A 102 -7.75 -3.20 4.97
CA ASP A 102 -8.17 -4.32 5.85
C ASP A 102 -7.10 -4.50 6.94
N TYR A 103 -7.45 -4.18 8.18
CA TYR A 103 -6.49 -4.18 9.30
C TYR A 103 -6.49 -5.51 10.08
N ASP A 104 -7.65 -6.17 10.21
CA ASP A 104 -7.79 -7.54 10.71
C ASP A 104 -8.56 -8.41 9.70
N PRO A 105 -7.92 -9.42 9.07
CA PRO A 105 -8.56 -10.26 8.05
C PRO A 105 -9.74 -11.12 8.57
N ASN A 106 -9.98 -11.13 9.88
CA ASN A 106 -11.10 -11.83 10.51
C ASN A 106 -12.27 -10.91 10.86
N ARG A 107 -12.14 -9.60 10.61
CA ARG A 107 -13.13 -8.57 10.91
C ARG A 107 -13.35 -7.70 9.67
N GLU A 108 -14.58 -7.25 9.51
CA GLU A 108 -14.95 -6.33 8.41
C GLU A 108 -15.41 -4.98 8.95
N ASP A 109 -15.58 -4.85 10.28
CA ASP A 109 -16.09 -3.63 10.91
C ASP A 109 -15.02 -2.54 11.07
N ASP A 110 -13.76 -2.90 10.92
CA ASP A 110 -12.60 -2.01 10.85
C ASP A 110 -12.14 -1.71 9.41
N ASP A 111 -12.80 -2.31 8.41
CA ASP A 111 -12.45 -2.10 7.00
C ASP A 111 -12.79 -0.68 6.54
N GLU A 112 -11.82 0.00 5.94
CA GLU A 112 -12.02 1.32 5.34
C GLU A 112 -12.09 1.21 3.81
N ALA A 113 -13.14 1.78 3.21
CA ALA A 113 -13.36 1.71 1.77
C ALA A 113 -12.64 2.85 1.04
N ALA A 114 -11.64 2.51 0.24
CA ALA A 114 -10.94 3.47 -0.61
C ALA A 114 -11.74 3.70 -1.90
N PHE A 115 -12.60 4.73 -1.87
CA PHE A 115 -13.61 4.97 -2.89
C PHE A 115 -12.99 5.16 -4.28
N ARG A 116 -13.29 4.23 -5.21
CA ARG A 116 -12.79 4.24 -6.59
C ARG A 116 -11.27 4.40 -6.70
N LEU A 117 -10.51 3.95 -5.69
CA LEU A 117 -9.06 4.18 -5.63
C LEU A 117 -8.32 3.71 -6.89
N GLY A 118 -8.75 2.60 -7.50
CA GLY A 118 -8.18 2.09 -8.74
C GLY A 118 -8.44 2.97 -9.98
N ASP A 119 -9.45 3.84 -9.95
CA ASP A 119 -9.74 4.79 -11.03
C ASP A 119 -8.90 6.07 -10.90
N HIS A 120 -8.40 6.38 -9.69
CA HIS A 120 -7.62 7.57 -9.39
C HIS A 120 -6.16 7.48 -9.87
N VAL A 121 -5.64 8.60 -10.34
CA VAL A 121 -4.21 8.79 -10.58
C VAL A 121 -3.54 9.13 -9.24
N LEU A 122 -2.63 8.27 -8.79
CA LEU A 122 -1.88 8.43 -7.54
C LEU A 122 -0.58 9.18 -7.81
N GLN A 123 -0.68 10.48 -8.04
CA GLN A 123 0.44 11.39 -8.25
C GLN A 123 0.40 12.53 -7.23
N VAL A 124 1.56 13.08 -6.88
CA VAL A 124 1.66 14.19 -5.92
C VAL A 124 0.79 15.35 -6.36
N GLY A 125 -0.09 15.80 -5.47
CA GLY A 125 -1.06 16.85 -5.74
C GLY A 125 -2.49 16.36 -5.94
N GLU A 126 -2.66 15.12 -6.40
CA GLU A 126 -3.98 14.51 -6.65
C GLU A 126 -4.74 14.23 -5.36
N TYR A 127 -6.07 14.09 -5.49
CA TYR A 127 -6.97 13.84 -4.37
C TYR A 127 -7.69 12.50 -4.51
N VAL A 128 -7.86 11.84 -3.38
CA VAL A 128 -8.62 10.59 -3.25
C VAL A 128 -9.56 10.69 -2.06
N SER A 129 -10.63 9.92 -2.09
CA SER A 129 -11.58 9.85 -0.98
C SER A 129 -11.57 8.47 -0.34
N ILE A 130 -11.51 8.45 0.99
CA ILE A 130 -11.54 7.23 1.80
C ILE A 130 -12.71 7.36 2.75
N LYS A 131 -13.49 6.28 2.84
CA LYS A 131 -14.57 6.15 3.81
C LYS A 131 -14.02 5.46 5.04
N ASP A 132 -14.13 6.09 6.20
CA ASP A 132 -13.70 5.50 7.47
C ASP A 132 -14.68 4.41 7.96
N ASP A 133 -14.32 3.78 9.08
CA ASP A 133 -15.10 2.74 9.77
C ASP A 133 -16.44 3.26 10.35
N MET A 134 -16.61 4.58 10.45
CA MET A 134 -17.83 5.27 10.87
C MET A 134 -18.71 5.73 9.69
N ASP A 135 -18.42 5.28 8.47
CA ASP A 135 -19.12 5.64 7.22
C ASP A 135 -18.94 7.12 6.79
N ALA A 136 -18.00 7.86 7.40
CA ALA A 136 -17.70 9.23 7.02
C ALA A 136 -16.69 9.29 5.86
N MET A 137 -16.96 10.17 4.90
CA MET A 137 -16.11 10.38 3.74
C MET A 137 -15.10 11.50 3.98
N HIS A 138 -13.81 11.15 3.91
CA HIS A 138 -12.71 12.10 4.03
C HIS A 138 -11.95 12.24 2.73
N THR A 139 -11.52 13.46 2.43
CA THR A 139 -10.68 13.74 1.26
C THR A 139 -9.22 13.81 1.69
N PHE A 140 -8.34 13.11 0.97
CA PHE A 140 -6.91 13.12 1.19
C PHE A 140 -6.19 13.59 -0.06
N ARG A 141 -5.03 14.22 0.15
CA ARG A 141 -4.12 14.64 -0.91
C ARG A 141 -2.90 13.72 -0.93
N VAL A 142 -2.51 13.29 -2.12
CA VAL A 142 -1.24 12.59 -2.33
C VAL A 142 -0.10 13.60 -2.15
N VAL A 143 0.78 13.35 -1.18
CA VAL A 143 1.91 14.24 -0.86
C VAL A 143 3.26 13.64 -1.21
N SER A 144 3.34 12.31 -1.36
CA SER A 144 4.57 11.61 -1.72
C SER A 144 4.26 10.35 -2.53
N VAL A 145 5.11 10.05 -3.51
CA VAL A 145 5.13 8.80 -4.27
C VAL A 145 6.59 8.43 -4.49
N ILE A 146 7.06 7.39 -3.81
CA ILE A 146 8.45 6.92 -3.89
C ILE A 146 8.48 5.41 -4.17
N ASN A 147 9.64 4.87 -4.58
CA ASN A 147 9.80 3.43 -4.68
C ASN A 147 9.59 2.78 -3.31
N ALA A 148 8.92 1.63 -3.28
CA ALA A 148 8.90 0.79 -2.10
C ALA A 148 10.18 -0.05 -2.10
N ASP A 149 11.00 0.08 -1.06
CA ASP A 149 12.23 -0.69 -0.84
C ASP A 149 11.98 -1.93 0.02
#